data_AF-A0A2H6AIK9-F1
#
_entry.id   AF-A0A2H6AIK9-F1
#
_cell.length_a   1.000
_cell.length_b   1.000
_cell.length_c   1.000
_cell.angle_alpha   90.00
_cell.angle_beta   90.00
_cell.angle_gamma   90.00
#
_symmetry.space_group_name_H-M   'P 1'
#
loop_
_entity.id
_entity.type
_entity.pdbx_description
1 polymer ?
#
loop_
_entity_poly.entity_id
_entity_poly.type
_entity_poly.pdbx_seq_one_letter_code
_entity_poly.pdbx_strand_id
1 'polypeptide(L)'
;MFRVTNAYPEFWGGKRSIEQCIRRWKKDIRFSLSCFGKPGHLLVRYENLVSRTPEVLKEVCTFLGVDYVESMIEKHKFAAERVILPHQDWVKDAMLDIKINLRGRTGDVVFDPLERDKIKRELKDTERELDLILPVL
;
A
#
# COMPACT_ATOMS: atom_id res chain seq x y z
N MET A 1 -6.65 3.70 4.14
CA MET A 1 -7.29 5.03 4.02
C MET A 1 -8.38 5.26 5.08
N PHE A 2 -9.46 4.47 5.14
CA PHE A 2 -10.58 4.71 6.08
C PHE A 2 -10.18 4.95 7.56
N ARG A 3 -9.36 4.06 8.13
CA ARG A 3 -8.88 4.19 9.52
C ARG A 3 -8.19 5.53 9.78
N VAL A 4 -7.24 5.90 8.92
CA VAL A 4 -6.39 7.09 9.11
C VAL A 4 -7.17 8.39 8.90
N THR A 5 -8.13 8.41 7.96
CA THR A 5 -8.98 9.60 7.75
C THR A 5 -9.94 9.85 8.91
N ASN A 6 -10.32 8.79 9.65
CA ASN A 6 -11.21 8.91 10.80
C ASN A 6 -10.47 9.20 12.10
N ALA A 7 -9.25 8.66 12.26
CA ALA A 7 -8.41 8.88 13.43
C ALA A 7 -7.64 10.21 13.40
N TYR A 8 -7.28 10.71 12.21
CA TYR A 8 -6.45 11.91 12.03
C TYR A 8 -7.06 12.87 10.98
N PRO A 9 -8.33 13.28 11.11
CA PRO A 9 -9.02 14.07 10.08
C PRO A 9 -8.33 15.41 9.75
N GLU A 10 -7.66 16.02 10.70
CA GLU A 10 -6.90 17.28 10.56
C GLU A 10 -5.75 17.17 9.56
N PHE A 11 -5.10 16.01 9.46
CA PHE A 11 -4.00 15.77 8.50
C PHE A 11 -4.50 15.21 7.16
N TRP A 12 -5.72 14.65 7.12
CA TRP A 12 -6.23 13.92 5.97
C TRP A 12 -7.36 14.63 5.21
N GLY A 13 -7.65 15.88 5.56
CA GLY A 13 -8.69 16.70 4.91
C GLY A 13 -10.11 16.28 5.28
N GLY A 14 -10.30 15.85 6.53
CA GLY A 14 -11.59 15.43 7.09
C GLY A 14 -11.80 13.92 7.11
N LYS A 15 -12.83 13.53 7.87
CA LYS A 15 -13.31 12.14 7.96
C LYS A 15 -13.89 11.69 6.62
N ARG A 16 -13.77 10.39 6.32
CA ARG A 16 -14.33 9.79 5.10
C ARG A 16 -15.16 8.57 5.44
N SER A 17 -16.28 8.41 4.74
CA SER A 17 -17.11 7.21 4.79
C SER A 17 -16.45 6.05 4.02
N ILE A 18 -16.93 4.84 4.24
CA ILE A 18 -16.48 3.64 3.50
C ILE A 18 -16.69 3.84 2.00
N GLU A 19 -17.83 4.39 1.58
CA GLU A 19 -18.16 4.63 0.17
C GLU A 19 -17.21 5.65 -0.46
N GLN A 20 -16.86 6.70 0.27
CA GLN A 20 -15.87 7.67 -0.20
C GLN A 20 -14.50 7.02 -0.36
N CYS A 21 -14.09 6.18 0.58
CA CYS A 21 -12.83 5.43 0.49
C CYS A 21 -12.83 4.41 -0.66
N ILE A 22 -13.94 3.68 -0.89
CA ILE A 22 -14.10 2.75 -2.00
C ILE A 22 -13.97 3.49 -3.34
N ARG A 23 -14.72 4.58 -3.52
CA ARG A 23 -14.66 5.38 -4.77
C ARG A 23 -13.25 5.92 -5.02
N ARG A 24 -12.60 6.41 -3.96
CA ARG A 24 -11.23 6.92 -4.05
C ARG A 24 -10.25 5.81 -4.43
N TRP A 25 -10.33 4.65 -3.78
CA TRP A 25 -9.47 3.51 -4.09
C TRP A 25 -9.64 3.03 -5.53
N LYS A 26 -10.89 2.87 -6.01
CA LYS A 26 -11.17 2.50 -7.41
C LYS A 26 -10.54 3.50 -8.39
N LYS A 27 -10.67 4.80 -8.11
CA LYS A 27 -10.08 5.87 -8.93
C LYS A 27 -8.54 5.79 -8.94
N ASP A 28 -7.93 5.66 -7.77
CA ASP A 28 -6.47 5.63 -7.62
C ASP A 28 -5.87 4.40 -8.32
N ILE A 29 -6.49 3.22 -8.19
CA ILE A 29 -6.04 2.01 -8.90
C ILE A 29 -6.12 2.19 -10.41
N ARG A 30 -7.25 2.66 -10.96
CA ARG A 30 -7.38 2.90 -12.41
C ARG A 30 -6.37 3.92 -12.92
N PHE A 31 -6.11 4.97 -12.16
CA PHE A 31 -5.11 5.97 -12.52
C PHE A 31 -3.71 5.34 -12.55
N SER A 32 -3.32 4.59 -11.51
CA SER A 32 -2.05 3.86 -11.47
C SER A 32 -1.92 2.88 -12.64
N LEU A 33 -2.96 2.09 -12.93
CA LEU A 33 -2.96 1.16 -14.06
C LEU A 33 -2.83 1.86 -15.41
N SER A 34 -3.36 3.09 -15.55
CA SER A 34 -3.17 3.88 -16.76
C SER A 34 -1.72 4.31 -17.00
N CYS A 35 -0.85 4.22 -15.99
CA CYS A 35 0.58 4.44 -16.09
C CYS A 35 1.38 3.17 -16.39
N PHE A 36 0.73 2.00 -16.44
CA PHE A 36 1.43 0.74 -16.70
C PHE A 36 2.11 0.74 -18.07
N GLY A 37 3.38 0.34 -18.10
CA GLY A 37 4.21 0.33 -19.30
C GLY A 37 4.66 1.71 -19.81
N LYS A 38 4.28 2.81 -19.13
CA LYS A 38 4.73 4.15 -19.51
C LYS A 38 6.14 4.43 -18.97
N PRO A 39 7.02 5.08 -19.75
CA PRO A 39 8.32 5.52 -19.26
C PRO A 39 8.18 6.40 -18.01
N GLY A 40 9.11 6.26 -17.06
CA GLY A 40 9.09 7.02 -15.82
C GLY A 40 8.07 6.52 -14.78
N HIS A 41 7.41 5.39 -15.01
CA HIS A 41 6.51 4.77 -14.04
C HIS A 41 6.89 3.31 -13.78
N LEU A 42 7.05 2.97 -12.50
CA LEU A 42 7.15 1.59 -12.03
C LEU A 42 5.96 1.32 -11.09
N LEU A 43 5.23 0.22 -11.36
CA LEU A 43 4.13 -0.22 -10.53
C LEU A 43 4.55 -1.43 -9.70
N VAL A 44 4.40 -1.31 -8.38
CA VAL A 44 4.78 -2.35 -7.43
C VAL A 44 3.57 -2.78 -6.61
N ARG A 45 3.29 -4.10 -6.57
CA ARG A 45 2.32 -4.65 -5.61
C ARG A 45 2.91 -4.65 -4.22
N TYR A 46 2.14 -4.13 -3.27
CA TYR A 46 2.53 -4.20 -1.87
C TYR A 46 2.74 -5.65 -1.43
N GLU A 47 1.87 -6.57 -1.86
CA GLU A 47 1.98 -7.99 -1.52
C GLU A 47 3.31 -8.59 -1.97
N ASN A 48 3.77 -8.27 -3.19
CA ASN A 48 5.05 -8.75 -3.71
C ASN A 48 6.22 -8.05 -3.00
N LEU A 49 6.11 -6.76 -2.69
CA LEU A 49 7.16 -6.03 -1.97
C LEU A 49 7.43 -6.63 -0.59
N VAL A 50 6.40 -7.10 0.12
CA VAL A 50 6.59 -7.71 1.44
C VAL A 50 6.94 -9.19 1.39
N SER A 51 6.44 -9.95 0.41
CA SER A 51 6.73 -11.40 0.30
C SER A 51 8.05 -11.70 -0.40
N ARG A 52 8.50 -10.80 -1.28
CA ARG A 52 9.68 -10.93 -2.15
C ARG A 52 10.53 -9.66 -2.12
N THR A 53 10.79 -9.18 -0.90
CA THR A 53 11.43 -7.87 -0.67
C THR A 53 12.75 -7.70 -1.42
N PRO A 54 13.72 -8.64 -1.37
CA PRO A 54 14.99 -8.46 -2.08
C PRO A 54 14.82 -8.35 -3.59
N GLU A 55 13.94 -9.15 -4.20
CA GLU A 55 13.71 -9.15 -5.64
C GLU A 55 13.06 -7.84 -6.10
N VAL A 56 12.01 -7.41 -5.40
CA VAL A 56 11.27 -6.19 -5.74
C VAL A 56 12.13 -4.95 -5.50
N LEU A 57 12.93 -4.91 -4.43
CA LEU A 57 13.84 -3.79 -4.20
C LEU A 57 14.94 -3.68 -5.25
N LYS A 58 15.47 -4.80 -5.75
CA LYS A 58 16.44 -4.78 -6.87
C LYS A 58 15.82 -4.19 -8.13
N GLU A 59 14.58 -4.53 -8.44
CA GLU A 59 13.83 -3.96 -9.57
C GLU A 59 13.62 -2.45 -9.38
N VAL A 60 13.19 -2.02 -8.18
CA VAL A 60 13.01 -0.60 -7.86
C VAL A 60 14.33 0.18 -7.96
N CYS A 61 15.43 -0.35 -7.43
CA CYS A 61 16.75 0.28 -7.51
C CYS A 61 17.22 0.41 -8.97
N THR A 62 17.07 -0.65 -9.75
CA THR A 62 17.39 -0.65 -11.19
C THR A 62 16.59 0.41 -11.93
N PHE A 63 15.28 0.51 -11.66
CA PHE A 63 14.42 1.52 -12.26
C PHE A 63 14.82 2.96 -11.88
N LEU A 64 15.25 3.17 -10.64
CA LEU A 64 15.72 4.47 -10.13
C LEU A 64 17.17 4.81 -10.56
N GLY A 65 17.90 3.86 -11.13
CA GLY A 65 19.32 4.03 -11.49
C GLY A 65 20.25 4.11 -10.29
N VAL A 66 19.92 3.42 -9.20
CA VAL A 66 20.74 3.32 -7.98
C VAL A 66 21.13 1.88 -7.69
N ASP A 67 22.24 1.67 -6.98
CA ASP A 67 22.67 0.33 -6.61
C ASP A 67 21.84 -0.25 -5.46
N TYR A 68 21.43 -1.51 -5.62
CA TYR A 68 20.87 -2.28 -4.50
C TYR A 68 21.99 -2.65 -3.52
N VAL A 69 21.76 -2.38 -2.23
CA VAL A 69 22.62 -2.87 -1.15
C VAL A 69 21.78 -3.56 -0.09
N GLU A 70 22.25 -4.70 0.41
CA GLU A 70 21.49 -5.53 1.38
C GLU A 70 21.08 -4.74 2.64
N SER A 71 21.90 -3.77 3.03
CA SER A 71 21.61 -2.89 4.16
C SER A 71 20.32 -2.06 4.02
N MET A 72 19.77 -1.91 2.80
CA MET A 72 18.45 -1.31 2.60
C MET A 72 17.35 -2.10 3.31
N ILE A 73 17.49 -3.43 3.42
CA ILE A 73 16.57 -4.30 4.15
C ILE A 73 16.98 -4.36 5.61
N GLU A 74 18.25 -4.65 5.91
CA GLU A 74 18.72 -4.86 7.29
C GLU A 74 18.57 -3.60 8.16
N LYS A 75 18.73 -2.42 7.57
CA LYS A 75 18.74 -1.13 8.27
C LYS A 75 17.53 -0.25 7.94
N HIS A 76 16.48 -0.81 7.33
CA HIS A 76 15.28 -0.04 6.93
C HIS A 76 14.66 0.71 8.12
N LYS A 77 14.67 0.12 9.32
CA LYS A 77 14.09 0.74 10.54
C LYS A 77 14.78 2.05 10.90
N PHE A 78 16.11 2.09 10.81
CA PHE A 78 16.90 3.30 11.05
C PHE A 78 16.65 4.37 9.98
N ALA A 79 16.47 3.95 8.73
CA ALA A 79 16.09 4.86 7.66
C ALA A 79 14.68 5.43 7.89
N ALA A 80 13.72 4.58 8.29
CA ALA A 80 12.34 4.95 8.58
C ALA A 80 12.26 5.99 9.73
N GLU A 81 12.97 5.78 10.83
CA GLU A 81 13.03 6.71 11.96
C GLU A 81 13.47 8.12 11.53
N ARG A 82 14.39 8.23 10.57
CA ARG A 82 14.92 9.51 10.09
C ARG A 82 14.00 10.26 9.13
N VAL A 83 13.05 9.58 8.50
CA VAL A 83 12.17 10.18 7.47
C VAL A 83 10.73 10.34 7.94
N ILE A 84 10.29 9.59 8.95
CA ILE A 84 8.94 9.69 9.52
C ILE A 84 8.88 10.94 10.41
N LEU A 85 7.93 11.83 10.13
CA LEU A 85 7.74 13.04 10.94
C LEU A 85 7.04 12.71 12.27
N PRO A 86 7.31 13.47 13.35
CA PRO A 86 6.75 13.18 14.69
C PRO A 86 5.22 13.06 14.74
N HIS A 87 4.50 13.76 13.86
CA HIS A 87 3.03 13.76 13.81
C HIS A 87 2.43 12.63 12.96
N GLN A 88 3.24 11.82 12.28
CA GLN A 88 2.77 10.79 11.35
C GLN A 88 2.63 9.43 12.05
N ASP A 89 1.79 9.38 13.09
CA ASP A 89 1.55 8.16 13.87
C ASP A 89 1.13 6.96 13.00
N TRP A 90 0.41 7.22 11.92
CA TRP A 90 -0.16 6.20 11.04
C TRP A 90 0.84 5.44 10.16
N VAL A 91 2.12 5.84 10.13
CA VAL A 91 3.20 5.12 9.42
C VAL A 91 4.29 4.58 10.36
N LYS A 92 4.13 4.70 11.68
CA LYS A 92 5.14 4.25 12.65
C LYS A 92 5.47 2.77 12.56
N ASP A 93 4.54 1.94 12.08
CA ASP A 93 4.76 0.51 11.84
C ASP A 93 5.89 0.23 10.84
N ALA A 94 6.29 1.21 10.00
CA ALA A 94 7.43 1.08 9.10
C ALA A 94 8.79 1.02 9.81
N MET A 95 8.83 1.31 11.12
CA MET A 95 10.00 1.10 11.98
C MET A 95 10.06 -0.33 12.56
N LEU A 96 9.06 -1.17 12.31
CA LEU A 96 9.01 -2.57 12.74
C LEU A 96 9.54 -3.48 11.65
N ASP A 97 9.76 -4.76 11.97
CA ASP A 97 10.13 -5.76 10.97
C ASP A 97 9.11 -5.83 9.83
N ILE A 98 9.60 -6.07 8.62
CA ILE A 98 8.76 -6.33 7.45
C ILE A 98 7.99 -7.62 7.72
N LYS A 99 6.69 -7.49 8.01
CA LYS A 99 5.80 -8.63 8.26
C LYS A 99 5.16 -9.05 6.95
N ILE A 100 5.34 -10.32 6.60
CA ILE A 100 4.53 -11.00 5.56
C ILE A 100 3.12 -11.19 6.14
N ASN A 101 2.31 -10.13 6.12
CA ASN A 101 0.91 -10.18 6.52
C ASN A 101 0.06 -10.07 5.26
N LEU A 102 0.10 -11.15 4.48
CA LEU A 102 -0.66 -11.31 3.25
C LEU A 102 -2.13 -11.50 3.62
N ARG A 103 -2.90 -10.41 3.56
CA ARG A 103 -4.37 -10.36 3.65
C ARG A 103 -4.95 -10.88 4.99
N GLY A 104 -5.66 -10.02 5.72
CA GLY A 104 -6.58 -10.47 6.78
C GLY A 104 -6.76 -9.48 7.92
N ARG A 105 -5.75 -9.27 8.75
CA ARG A 105 -6.02 -8.78 10.11
C ARG A 105 -6.51 -7.34 10.21
N THR A 106 -6.01 -6.41 9.38
CA THR A 106 -6.44 -5.00 9.50
C THR A 106 -7.87 -4.79 9.03
N GLY A 107 -8.31 -5.49 7.98
CA GLY A 107 -9.69 -5.40 7.49
C GLY A 107 -10.68 -5.97 8.51
N ASP A 108 -10.32 -7.09 9.14
CA ASP A 108 -11.17 -7.76 10.12
C ASP A 108 -11.34 -6.97 11.42
N VAL A 109 -10.34 -6.16 11.79
CA VAL A 109 -10.36 -5.29 12.97
C VAL A 109 -11.07 -3.96 12.69
N VAL A 110 -11.03 -3.46 11.45
CA VAL A 110 -11.53 -2.12 11.11
C VAL A 110 -12.97 -2.12 10.62
N PHE A 111 -13.42 -3.19 9.97
CA PHE A 111 -14.74 -3.27 9.35
C PHE A 111 -15.51 -4.45 9.89
N ASP A 112 -16.82 -4.27 10.12
CA ASP A 112 -17.70 -5.38 10.48
C ASP A 112 -17.93 -6.35 9.30
N PRO A 113 -18.52 -7.54 9.51
CA PRO A 113 -18.74 -8.50 8.43
C PRO A 113 -19.56 -7.95 7.24
N LEU A 114 -20.59 -7.14 7.49
CA LEU A 114 -21.45 -6.57 6.44
C LEU A 114 -20.70 -5.53 5.62
N GLU A 115 -19.92 -4.68 6.29
CA GLU A 115 -19.04 -3.70 5.66
C GLU A 115 -17.98 -4.40 4.80
N ARG A 116 -17.37 -5.48 5.29
CA ARG A 116 -16.39 -6.28 4.52
C ARG A 116 -17.01 -6.90 3.28
N ASP A 117 -18.20 -7.48 3.39
CA ASP A 117 -18.89 -8.06 2.25
C ASP A 117 -19.27 -7.01 1.20
N LYS A 118 -19.70 -5.83 1.66
CA LYS A 118 -19.92 -4.67 0.80
C LYS A 118 -18.64 -4.25 0.08
N ILE A 119 -17.53 -4.08 0.81
CA ILE A 119 -16.24 -3.68 0.24
C ILE A 119 -15.78 -4.70 -0.81
N LYS A 120 -15.78 -6.00 -0.49
CA LYS A 120 -15.37 -7.06 -1.42
C LYS A 120 -16.22 -7.05 -2.69
N ARG A 121 -17.55 -6.96 -2.55
CA ARG A 121 -18.47 -6.90 -3.70
C ARG A 121 -18.20 -5.67 -4.56
N GLU A 122 -18.01 -4.52 -3.93
CA GLU A 122 -17.75 -3.27 -4.64
C GLU A 122 -16.41 -3.28 -5.38
N LEU A 123 -15.35 -3.84 -4.77
CA LEU A 123 -14.00 -3.80 -5.34
C LEU A 123 -13.69 -4.94 -6.31
N LYS A 124 -14.51 -6.01 -6.34
CA LYS A 124 -14.29 -7.24 -7.10
C LYS A 124 -13.75 -7.02 -8.52
N ASP A 125 -14.41 -6.18 -9.32
CA ASP A 125 -14.03 -6.00 -10.72
C ASP A 125 -12.70 -5.24 -10.86
N THR A 126 -12.46 -4.26 -9.99
CA THR A 126 -11.22 -3.48 -10.00
C THR A 126 -10.05 -4.30 -9.45
N GLU A 127 -10.28 -5.14 -8.45
CA GLU A 127 -9.29 -6.12 -7.97
C GLU A 127 -8.94 -7.12 -9.06
N ARG A 128 -9.94 -7.64 -9.79
CA ARG A 128 -9.70 -8.54 -10.92
C ARG A 128 -8.88 -7.89 -12.02
N GLU A 129 -9.18 -6.65 -12.39
CA GLU A 129 -8.39 -5.88 -13.36
C GLU A 129 -6.95 -5.69 -12.89
N LEU A 130 -6.77 -5.32 -11.62
CA LEU A 130 -5.44 -5.17 -11.02
C LEU A 130 -4.67 -6.48 -11.00
N ASP A 131 -5.30 -7.61 -10.66
CA ASP A 131 -4.66 -8.93 -10.63
C ASP A 131 -4.31 -9.44 -12.03
N LEU A 132 -5.05 -9.05 -13.08
CA LEU A 132 -4.72 -9.38 -14.47
C LEU A 132 -3.50 -8.62 -14.98
N ILE A 133 -3.32 -7.36 -14.58
CA ILE A 133 -2.22 -6.50 -15.06
C ILE A 133 -0.99 -6.65 -14.17
N LEU A 134 -1.18 -6.73 -12.86
CA LEU A 134 -0.12 -6.72 -11.85
C LEU A 134 -0.40 -7.79 -10.79
N PRO A 135 -0.14 -9.08 -11.12
CA PRO A 135 -0.48 -10.20 -10.26
C PRO A 135 0.36 -10.23 -8.98
N VAL A 136 -0.23 -10.80 -7.93
CA VAL A 136 0.53 -11.23 -6.75
C VAL A 136 1.26 -12.52 -7.12
N LEU A 137 2.56 -12.56 -6.86
CA LEU A 137 3.47 -13.65 -7.22
C LEU A 137 3.81 -14.53 -6.02
#